data_AF-V4N575-F1
#
_entry.id   AF-V4N575-F1
#
_cell.length_a   1.000
_cell.length_b   1.000
_cell.length_c   1.000
_cell.angle_alpha   90.00
_cell.angle_beta   90.00
_cell.angle_gamma   90.00
#
_symmetry.space_group_name_H-M   'P 1'
#
loop_
_entity.id
_entity.type
_entity.pdbx_description
1 polymer ?
#
loop_
_entity_poly.entity_id
_entity_poly.type
_entity_poly.pdbx_seq_one_letter_code
_entity_poly.pdbx_strand_id
1 'polypeptide(L)'
;MSVRRLAAVQPESFTFKPETLEKANWWIAKYPDSRRQSAVIPILWLVQKQEGWVSEPAITAIAKMLSMPQIRVYEVATFYTMFMLEPVGSAALIQVCGTTPCQLRGSEALMKVCKDKIGPKDKLSADGKFYWQEVECLGACTNAPMAQINDYFYEDLTPDNLAQIIDDFAAGQTPKTGPYNGRFTSEPLGGATSLTDPSLFDGSLAQPIKIPNAPESETA
;
A
#
# COMPACT_ATOMS: atom_id res chain seq x y z
N MET A 1 -6.30 5.55 -19.55
CA MET A 1 -6.19 5.96 -18.14
C MET A 1 -7.35 6.89 -17.82
N SER A 2 -8.17 6.55 -16.83
CA SER A 2 -9.22 7.46 -16.34
C SER A 2 -8.59 8.72 -15.73
N VAL A 3 -9.25 9.86 -15.88
CA VAL A 3 -8.78 11.12 -15.30
C VAL A 3 -8.96 11.03 -13.78
N ARG A 4 -7.85 10.93 -13.03
CA ARG A 4 -7.87 10.95 -11.56
C ARG A 4 -8.04 12.39 -11.08
N ARG A 5 -9.04 12.61 -10.22
CA ARG A 5 -9.36 13.92 -9.66
C ARG A 5 -9.32 13.84 -8.14
N LEU A 6 -9.04 14.97 -7.50
CA LEU A 6 -9.21 15.09 -6.07
C LEU A 6 -10.70 15.02 -5.70
N ALA A 7 -10.97 14.56 -4.48
CA ALA A 7 -12.31 14.61 -3.91
C ALA A 7 -12.89 16.03 -3.99
N ALA A 8 -14.18 16.14 -4.31
CA ALA A 8 -14.84 17.45 -4.39
C ALA A 8 -14.88 18.17 -3.04
N VAL A 9 -14.96 17.40 -1.95
CA VAL A 9 -14.91 17.91 -0.59
C VAL A 9 -13.49 17.74 -0.07
N GLN A 10 -12.84 18.86 0.25
CA GLN A 10 -11.49 18.91 0.81
C GLN A 10 -11.56 19.34 2.28
N PRO A 11 -10.62 18.90 3.14
CA PRO A 11 -10.48 19.46 4.47
C PRO A 11 -10.06 20.94 4.38
N GLU A 12 -10.39 21.74 5.39
CA GLU A 12 -10.03 23.18 5.41
C GLU A 12 -8.52 23.41 5.53
N SER A 13 -7.81 22.51 6.22
CA SER A 13 -6.39 22.63 6.47
C SER A 13 -5.71 21.27 6.63
N PHE A 14 -4.38 21.27 6.59
CA PHE A 14 -3.54 20.13 6.88
C PHE A 14 -2.35 20.57 7.71
N THR A 15 -1.94 19.74 8.67
CA THR A 15 -0.73 19.95 9.47
C THR A 15 -0.04 18.61 9.69
N PHE A 16 1.28 18.57 9.54
CA PHE A 16 2.06 17.38 9.86
C PHE A 16 2.01 17.11 11.37
N LYS A 17 1.73 15.87 11.76
CA LYS A 17 2.01 15.41 13.13
C LYS A 17 3.51 15.49 13.40
N PRO A 18 3.96 15.73 14.65
CA PRO A 18 5.39 15.83 14.97
C PRO A 18 6.21 14.63 14.47
N GLU A 19 5.71 13.42 14.67
CA GLU A 19 6.30 12.16 14.20
C GLU A 19 6.40 12.06 12.67
N THR A 20 5.40 12.55 11.94
CA THR A 20 5.38 12.58 10.47
C THR A 20 6.38 13.60 9.95
N LEU A 21 6.48 14.76 10.62
CA LEU A 21 7.39 15.84 10.26
C LEU A 21 8.85 15.41 10.44
N GLU A 22 9.16 14.74 11.54
CA GLU A 22 10.50 14.18 11.79
C GLU A 22 10.91 13.20 10.69
N LYS A 23 10.04 12.23 10.35
CA LYS A 23 10.28 11.28 9.26
C LYS A 23 10.39 11.97 7.90
N ALA A 24 9.60 13.01 7.65
CA ALA A 24 9.70 13.79 6.42
C ALA A 24 11.07 14.48 6.30
N ASN A 25 11.56 15.09 7.37
CA ASN A 25 12.89 15.69 7.41
C ASN A 25 14.00 14.65 7.23
N TRP A 26 13.85 13.46 7.82
CA TRP A 26 14.77 12.34 7.60
C TRP A 26 14.83 11.91 6.12
N TRP A 27 13.68 11.84 5.43
CA TRP A 27 13.65 11.56 4.00
C TRP A 27 14.28 12.67 3.17
N ILE A 28 14.09 13.94 3.53
CA ILE A 28 14.71 15.07 2.85
C ILE A 28 16.23 14.98 2.95
N ALA A 29 16.76 14.67 4.14
CA ALA A 29 18.20 14.58 4.41
C ALA A 29 18.94 13.51 3.58
N LYS A 30 18.23 12.49 3.06
CA LYS A 30 18.82 11.49 2.16
C LYS A 30 19.23 12.04 0.80
N TYR A 31 18.70 13.19 0.41
CA TYR A 31 18.97 13.80 -0.89
C TYR A 31 19.86 15.03 -0.71
N PRO A 32 20.73 15.35 -1.68
CA PRO A 32 21.45 16.62 -1.68
C PRO A 32 20.49 17.81 -1.61
N ASP A 33 20.88 18.89 -0.93
CA ASP A 33 20.02 20.07 -0.74
C ASP A 33 19.43 20.63 -2.04
N SER A 34 20.22 20.64 -3.11
CA SER A 34 19.79 21.09 -4.45
C SER A 34 18.76 20.19 -5.13
N ARG A 35 18.52 18.98 -4.58
CA ARG A 35 17.60 17.97 -5.09
C ARG A 35 16.58 17.50 -4.05
N ARG A 36 16.31 18.29 -3.01
CA ARG A 36 15.35 17.96 -1.94
C ARG A 36 13.96 17.59 -2.45
N GLN A 37 13.55 18.06 -3.64
CA GLN A 37 12.28 17.69 -4.28
C GLN A 37 12.13 16.18 -4.53
N SER A 38 13.24 15.44 -4.55
CA SER A 38 13.26 13.98 -4.71
C SER A 38 12.54 13.26 -3.56
N ALA A 39 12.34 13.92 -2.41
CA ALA A 39 11.58 13.40 -1.29
C ALA A 39 10.05 13.52 -1.45
N VAL A 40 9.53 14.01 -2.58
CA VAL A 40 8.08 14.22 -2.78
C VAL A 40 7.25 12.93 -2.64
N ILE A 41 7.70 11.82 -3.24
CA ILE A 41 7.00 10.52 -3.18
C ILE A 41 6.95 9.96 -1.75
N PRO A 42 8.07 9.84 -1.00
CA PRO A 42 8.00 9.33 0.37
C PRO A 42 7.20 10.23 1.30
N ILE A 43 7.23 11.56 1.12
CA ILE A 43 6.44 12.48 1.95
C ILE A 43 4.94 12.36 1.62
N LEU A 44 4.56 12.24 0.35
CA LEU A 44 3.16 11.95 -0.03
C LEU A 44 2.67 10.65 0.63
N TRP A 45 3.52 9.63 0.69
CA TRP A 45 3.20 8.36 1.37
C TRP A 45 2.99 8.55 2.87
N LEU A 46 3.86 9.32 3.54
CA LEU A 46 3.73 9.64 4.96
C LEU A 46 2.44 10.42 5.27
N VAL A 47 2.09 11.39 4.42
CA VAL A 47 0.82 12.13 4.54
C VAL A 47 -0.37 11.19 4.40
N GLN A 48 -0.35 10.30 3.40
CA GLN A 48 -1.40 9.31 3.22
C GLN A 48 -1.52 8.36 4.42
N LYS A 49 -0.41 7.99 5.06
CA LYS A 49 -0.46 7.20 6.31
C LYS A 49 -1.05 7.97 7.49
N GLN A 50 -0.84 9.28 7.53
CA GLN A 50 -1.38 10.13 8.59
C GLN A 50 -2.89 10.34 8.45
N GLU A 51 -3.37 10.63 7.24
CA GLU A 51 -4.75 11.08 6.96
C GLU A 51 -5.62 10.03 6.27
N GLY A 52 -5.03 8.93 5.80
CA GLY A 52 -5.69 7.89 4.98
C GLY A 52 -5.72 8.21 3.48
N TRP A 53 -5.52 9.47 3.09
CA TRP A 53 -5.52 9.93 1.69
C TRP A 53 -4.74 11.24 1.54
N VAL A 54 -4.54 11.69 0.29
CA VAL A 54 -3.80 12.91 -0.05
C VAL A 54 -4.77 14.01 -0.44
N SER A 55 -4.96 14.98 0.47
CA SER A 55 -5.80 16.15 0.26
C SER A 55 -5.05 17.32 -0.39
N GLU A 56 -5.80 18.27 -0.96
CA GLU A 56 -5.25 19.50 -1.55
C GLU A 56 -4.42 20.33 -0.55
N PRO A 57 -4.87 20.60 0.68
CA PRO A 57 -4.05 21.32 1.65
C PRO A 57 -2.74 20.59 1.98
N ALA A 58 -2.75 19.25 1.97
CA ALA A 58 -1.54 18.47 2.16
C ALA A 58 -0.56 18.60 0.99
N ILE A 59 -1.06 18.59 -0.25
CA ILE A 59 -0.27 18.88 -1.46
C ILE A 59 0.40 20.26 -1.35
N THR A 60 -0.35 21.29 -0.93
CA THR A 60 0.19 22.63 -0.71
C THR A 60 1.26 22.65 0.39
N ALA A 61 1.07 21.92 1.48
CA ALA A 61 2.05 21.83 2.58
C ALA A 61 3.35 21.15 2.13
N ILE A 62 3.27 20.07 1.35
CA ILE A 62 4.42 19.36 0.78
C ILE A 62 5.19 20.28 -0.18
N ALA A 63 4.47 20.99 -1.06
CA ALA A 63 5.07 21.91 -2.02
C ALA A 63 5.90 23.00 -1.31
N LYS A 64 5.35 23.58 -0.24
CA LYS A 64 6.04 24.56 0.62
C LYS A 64 7.26 23.95 1.31
N MET A 65 7.13 22.76 1.90
CA MET A 65 8.21 22.06 2.60
C MET A 65 9.40 21.73 1.68
N LEU A 66 9.13 21.40 0.42
CA LEU A 66 10.15 21.03 -0.56
C LEU A 66 10.61 22.20 -1.43
N SER A 67 10.09 23.41 -1.20
CA SER A 67 10.36 24.60 -2.01
C SER A 67 10.19 24.33 -3.51
N MET A 68 9.06 23.71 -3.88
CA MET A 68 8.76 23.36 -5.27
C MET A 68 7.36 23.83 -5.70
N PRO A 69 7.10 24.05 -7.00
CA PRO A 69 5.79 24.45 -7.48
C PRO A 69 4.71 23.42 -7.12
N GLN A 70 3.56 23.89 -6.62
CA GLN A 70 2.44 23.03 -6.21
C GLN A 70 1.97 22.10 -7.33
N ILE A 71 1.97 22.58 -8.59
CA ILE A 71 1.61 21.79 -9.77
C ILE A 71 2.46 20.52 -9.92
N ARG A 72 3.74 20.54 -9.53
CA ARG A 72 4.60 19.35 -9.60
C ARG A 72 4.18 18.29 -8.59
N VAL A 73 3.68 18.69 -7.43
CA VAL A 73 3.15 17.73 -6.43
C VAL A 73 1.82 17.15 -6.92
N TYR A 74 0.94 17.95 -7.55
CA TYR A 74 -0.26 17.43 -8.21
C TYR A 74 0.05 16.43 -9.31
N GLU A 75 1.01 16.73 -10.19
CA GLU A 75 1.44 15.82 -11.26
C GLU A 75 1.85 14.46 -10.68
N VAL A 76 2.67 14.44 -9.63
CA VAL A 76 3.07 13.20 -8.94
C VAL A 76 1.86 12.49 -8.31
N ALA A 77 1.05 13.20 -7.51
CA ALA A 77 -0.08 12.61 -6.79
C ALA A 77 -1.15 12.03 -7.73
N THR A 78 -1.38 12.66 -8.88
CA THR A 78 -2.34 12.20 -9.89
C THR A 78 -1.79 11.13 -10.81
N PHE A 79 -0.48 11.13 -11.08
CA PHE A 79 0.19 10.15 -11.94
C PHE A 79 0.31 8.78 -11.27
N TYR A 80 0.75 8.73 -10.01
CA TYR A 80 0.92 7.46 -9.29
C TYR A 80 -0.39 7.00 -8.64
N THR A 81 -0.88 5.83 -9.04
CA THR A 81 -2.17 5.28 -8.61
C THR A 81 -2.25 4.94 -7.12
N MET A 82 -1.10 4.71 -6.47
CA MET A 82 -1.01 4.39 -5.05
C MET A 82 -1.43 5.54 -4.13
N PHE A 83 -1.38 6.79 -4.61
CA PHE A 83 -1.84 7.94 -3.85
C PHE A 83 -3.35 8.09 -4.01
N MET A 84 -4.09 7.88 -2.93
CA MET A 84 -5.53 8.00 -2.87
C MET A 84 -5.89 9.48 -2.76
N LEU A 85 -6.71 9.95 -3.70
CA LEU A 85 -7.11 11.36 -3.80
C LEU A 85 -8.51 11.61 -3.23
N GLU A 86 -9.05 10.60 -2.53
CA GLU A 86 -10.31 10.60 -1.81
C GLU A 86 -10.22 9.63 -0.61
N PRO A 87 -11.12 9.75 0.38
CA PRO A 87 -11.13 8.86 1.54
C PRO A 87 -11.39 7.39 1.17
N VAL A 88 -10.56 6.48 1.70
CA VAL A 88 -10.60 5.02 1.41
C VAL A 88 -11.08 4.15 2.57
N GLY A 89 -11.62 4.77 3.60
CA GLY A 89 -12.20 4.08 4.75
C GLY A 89 -11.21 3.81 5.87
N SER A 90 -11.75 3.66 7.08
CA SER A 90 -10.95 3.61 8.30
C SER A 90 -10.40 2.23 8.65
N ALA A 91 -10.99 1.14 8.12
CA ALA A 91 -10.62 -0.23 8.45
C ALA A 91 -9.67 -0.83 7.41
N ALA A 92 -10.04 -0.80 6.12
CA ALA A 92 -9.21 -1.37 5.06
C ALA A 92 -9.48 -0.82 3.66
N LEU A 93 -8.39 -0.55 2.94
CA LEU A 93 -8.36 -0.40 1.49
C LEU A 93 -7.97 -1.75 0.86
N ILE A 94 -8.86 -2.33 0.06
CA ILE A 94 -8.71 -3.68 -0.52
C ILE A 94 -8.47 -3.56 -2.03
N GLN A 95 -7.32 -4.03 -2.51
CA GLN A 95 -6.90 -3.94 -3.89
C GLN A 95 -6.74 -5.36 -4.46
N VAL A 96 -7.72 -5.79 -5.26
CA VAL A 96 -7.78 -7.14 -5.83
C VAL A 96 -7.13 -7.14 -7.22
N CYS A 97 -6.17 -8.04 -7.44
CA CYS A 97 -5.52 -8.19 -8.73
C CYS A 97 -6.49 -8.77 -9.79
N GLY A 98 -6.76 -7.98 -10.83
CA GLY A 98 -7.61 -8.37 -11.96
C GLY A 98 -6.85 -8.95 -13.17
N THR A 99 -5.52 -9.01 -13.11
CA THR A 99 -4.72 -9.43 -14.28
C THR A 99 -4.73 -10.93 -14.53
N THR A 100 -4.33 -11.32 -15.75
CA THR A 100 -4.50 -12.66 -16.32
C THR A 100 -4.12 -13.81 -15.39
N PRO A 101 -2.97 -13.83 -14.68
CA PRO A 101 -2.64 -14.94 -13.79
C PRO A 101 -3.64 -15.11 -12.63
N CYS A 102 -4.08 -14.00 -12.03
CA CYS A 102 -5.10 -14.02 -10.97
C CYS A 102 -6.49 -14.33 -11.54
N GLN A 103 -6.81 -13.82 -12.73
CA GLN A 103 -8.07 -14.13 -13.41
C GLN A 103 -8.20 -15.63 -13.70
N LEU A 104 -7.15 -16.26 -14.25
CA LEU A 104 -7.10 -17.71 -14.50
C LEU A 104 -7.25 -18.54 -13.22
N ARG A 105 -6.92 -17.95 -12.06
CA ARG A 105 -7.07 -18.55 -10.72
C ARG A 105 -8.38 -18.15 -10.02
N GLY A 106 -9.26 -17.41 -10.69
CA GLY A 106 -10.61 -17.10 -10.20
C GLY A 106 -10.75 -15.80 -9.41
N SER A 107 -9.90 -14.79 -9.65
CA SER A 107 -10.00 -13.50 -8.93
C SER A 107 -11.33 -12.76 -9.14
N GLU A 108 -12.08 -13.05 -10.20
CA GLU A 108 -13.44 -12.52 -10.41
C GLU A 108 -14.40 -12.90 -9.27
N ALA A 109 -14.23 -14.10 -8.69
CA ALA A 109 -15.01 -14.53 -7.54
C ALA A 109 -14.65 -13.70 -6.28
N LEU A 110 -13.39 -13.29 -6.14
CA LEU A 110 -12.95 -12.40 -5.06
C LEU A 110 -13.56 -11.00 -5.21
N MET A 111 -13.57 -10.46 -6.44
CA MET A 111 -14.22 -9.18 -6.72
C MET A 111 -15.72 -9.21 -6.42
N LYS A 112 -16.39 -10.34 -6.67
CA LYS A 112 -17.79 -10.53 -6.29
C LYS A 112 -17.98 -10.44 -4.77
N VAL A 113 -17.09 -11.06 -3.98
CA VAL A 113 -17.12 -10.95 -2.51
C VAL A 113 -16.97 -9.49 -2.06
N CYS A 114 -16.00 -8.76 -2.61
CA CYS A 114 -15.84 -7.33 -2.32
C CYS A 114 -17.11 -6.55 -2.67
N LYS A 115 -17.69 -6.79 -3.84
CA LYS A 115 -18.91 -6.12 -4.28
C LYS A 115 -20.09 -6.36 -3.34
N ASP A 116 -20.26 -7.61 -2.90
CA ASP A 116 -21.39 -8.02 -2.06
C ASP A 116 -21.26 -7.52 -0.61
N LYS A 117 -20.03 -7.50 -0.06
CA LYS A 117 -19.80 -7.08 1.34
C LYS A 117 -19.54 -5.58 1.52
N ILE A 118 -18.93 -4.91 0.53
CA ILE A 118 -18.45 -3.52 0.64
C ILE A 118 -19.32 -2.56 -0.20
N GLY A 119 -19.72 -2.98 -1.40
CA GLY A 119 -20.47 -2.16 -2.35
C GLY A 119 -19.74 -1.96 -3.69
N PRO A 120 -20.05 -0.90 -4.46
CA PRO A 120 -19.43 -0.68 -5.76
C PRO A 120 -17.91 -0.46 -5.68
N LYS A 121 -17.17 -0.87 -6.71
CA LYS A 121 -15.74 -0.57 -6.82
C LYS A 121 -15.47 0.93 -6.88
N ASP A 122 -14.29 1.32 -6.44
CA ASP A 122 -13.81 2.72 -6.41
C ASP A 122 -14.78 3.66 -5.67
N LYS A 123 -15.44 3.13 -4.63
CA LYS A 123 -16.34 3.89 -3.76
C LYS A 123 -16.16 3.48 -2.32
N LEU A 124 -16.23 4.48 -1.44
CA LEU A 124 -16.31 4.27 -0.01
C LEU A 124 -17.62 3.55 0.33
N SER A 125 -17.52 2.51 1.15
CA SER A 125 -18.67 1.79 1.72
C SER A 125 -19.59 2.73 2.52
N ALA A 126 -20.86 2.34 2.63
CA ALA A 126 -21.87 3.15 3.31
C ALA A 126 -21.57 3.38 4.81
N ASP A 127 -20.85 2.46 5.45
CA ASP A 127 -20.42 2.57 6.85
C ASP A 127 -19.08 3.31 7.00
N GLY A 128 -18.45 3.72 5.90
CA GLY A 128 -17.18 4.44 5.88
C GLY A 128 -15.96 3.60 6.27
N LYS A 129 -16.08 2.28 6.42
CA LYS A 129 -14.99 1.43 6.92
C LYS A 129 -14.08 0.91 5.82
N PHE A 130 -14.64 0.65 4.65
CA PHE A 130 -13.99 -0.07 3.57
C PHE A 130 -14.03 0.66 2.24
N TYR A 131 -13.02 0.42 1.41
CA TYR A 131 -12.96 0.81 0.01
C TYR A 131 -12.29 -0.32 -0.76
N TRP A 132 -12.74 -0.62 -1.97
CA TRP A 132 -12.08 -1.63 -2.78
C TRP A 132 -11.89 -1.23 -4.25
N GLN A 133 -10.82 -1.75 -4.83
CA GLN A 133 -10.43 -1.51 -6.21
C GLN A 133 -10.05 -2.81 -6.88
N GLU A 134 -10.34 -2.86 -8.18
CA GLU A 134 -9.65 -3.75 -9.11
C GLU A 134 -8.34 -3.08 -9.52
N VAL A 135 -7.21 -3.77 -9.34
CA VAL A 135 -5.88 -3.25 -9.69
C VAL A 135 -5.18 -4.17 -10.68
N GLU A 136 -4.13 -3.61 -11.29
CA GLU A 136 -3.24 -4.33 -12.18
C GLU A 136 -2.34 -5.32 -11.42
N CYS A 137 -1.32 -5.87 -12.10
CA CYS A 137 -0.45 -6.90 -11.54
C CYS A 137 0.30 -6.39 -10.31
N LEU A 138 0.12 -7.10 -9.18
CA LEU A 138 0.80 -6.85 -7.90
C LEU A 138 2.10 -7.67 -7.73
N GLY A 139 2.49 -8.45 -8.75
CA GLY A 139 3.78 -9.17 -8.75
C GLY A 139 3.82 -10.47 -7.95
N ALA A 140 2.69 -10.94 -7.40
CA ALA A 140 2.59 -12.18 -6.61
C ALA A 140 1.95 -13.34 -7.43
N CYS A 141 2.33 -13.49 -8.70
CA CYS A 141 1.65 -14.39 -9.64
C CYS A 141 1.70 -15.88 -9.25
N THR A 142 2.77 -16.33 -8.57
CA THR A 142 2.90 -17.70 -8.03
C THR A 142 1.91 -18.00 -6.91
N ASN A 143 1.31 -16.94 -6.37
CA ASN A 143 0.45 -16.91 -5.19
C ASN A 143 -0.99 -16.48 -5.50
N ALA A 144 -1.35 -16.58 -6.78
CA ALA A 144 -2.66 -16.21 -7.29
C ALA A 144 -3.79 -17.20 -6.87
N PRO A 145 -5.01 -16.69 -6.63
CA PRO A 145 -5.40 -15.29 -6.70
C PRO A 145 -5.08 -14.56 -5.39
N MET A 146 -4.82 -13.25 -5.46
CA MET A 146 -4.37 -12.46 -4.31
C MET A 146 -4.95 -11.06 -4.29
N ALA A 147 -4.93 -10.45 -3.10
CA ALA A 147 -5.26 -9.06 -2.88
C ALA A 147 -4.20 -8.40 -2.00
N GLN A 148 -3.92 -7.13 -2.26
CA GLN A 148 -3.24 -6.27 -1.31
C GLN A 148 -4.29 -5.59 -0.45
N ILE A 149 -4.16 -5.70 0.87
CA ILE A 149 -5.03 -4.98 1.81
C ILE A 149 -4.15 -4.09 2.66
N ASN A 150 -4.37 -2.78 2.56
CA ASN A 150 -3.45 -1.75 3.05
C ASN A 150 -2.02 -1.98 2.50
N ASP A 151 -1.08 -2.39 3.35
CA ASP A 151 0.33 -2.61 2.95
C ASP A 151 0.69 -4.08 2.71
N TYR A 152 -0.23 -5.01 2.99
CA TYR A 152 0.10 -6.42 3.10
C TYR A 152 -0.56 -7.26 2.02
N PHE A 153 0.15 -8.30 1.59
CA PHE A 153 -0.37 -9.28 0.65
C PHE A 153 -1.13 -10.39 1.38
N TYR A 154 -2.29 -10.72 0.80
CA TYR A 154 -3.16 -11.81 1.18
C TYR A 154 -3.32 -12.69 -0.05
N GLU A 155 -2.87 -13.94 0.06
CA GLU A 155 -2.51 -14.77 -1.09
C GLU A 155 -3.19 -16.14 -1.05
N ASP A 156 -3.23 -16.82 -2.20
CA ASP A 156 -3.95 -18.09 -2.37
C ASP A 156 -5.39 -18.01 -1.86
N LEU A 157 -6.05 -16.91 -2.19
CA LEU A 157 -7.37 -16.57 -1.65
C LEU A 157 -8.48 -17.40 -2.28
N THR A 158 -9.48 -17.69 -1.46
CA THR A 158 -10.79 -18.22 -1.84
C THR A 158 -11.85 -17.20 -1.49
N PRO A 159 -13.06 -17.27 -2.08
CA PRO A 159 -14.16 -16.40 -1.69
C PRO A 159 -14.43 -16.42 -0.17
N ASP A 160 -14.34 -17.60 0.44
CA ASP A 160 -14.62 -17.79 1.87
C ASP A 160 -13.55 -17.13 2.75
N ASN A 161 -12.27 -17.31 2.44
CA ASN A 161 -11.22 -16.70 3.26
C ASN A 161 -11.16 -15.19 3.08
N LEU A 162 -11.41 -14.65 1.87
CA LEU A 162 -11.51 -13.20 1.67
C LEU A 162 -12.70 -12.61 2.43
N ALA A 163 -13.84 -13.30 2.42
CA ALA A 163 -15.01 -12.86 3.20
C ALA A 163 -14.68 -12.81 4.70
N GLN A 164 -13.99 -13.82 5.23
CA GLN A 164 -13.54 -13.84 6.62
C GLN A 164 -12.54 -12.72 6.92
N ILE A 165 -11.56 -12.47 6.05
CA ILE A 165 -10.59 -11.38 6.19
C ILE A 165 -11.30 -10.02 6.29
N ILE A 166 -12.32 -9.79 5.45
CA ILE A 166 -13.13 -8.55 5.51
C ILE A 166 -13.86 -8.44 6.85
N ASP A 167 -14.46 -9.53 7.33
CA ASP A 167 -15.17 -9.55 8.62
C ASP A 167 -14.22 -9.33 9.81
N ASP A 168 -13.01 -9.89 9.75
CA ASP A 168 -11.95 -9.70 10.75
C ASP A 168 -11.52 -8.22 10.83
N PHE A 169 -11.29 -7.57 9.69
CA PHE A 169 -11.02 -6.12 9.65
C PHE A 169 -12.21 -5.31 10.18
N ALA A 170 -13.45 -5.73 9.90
CA ALA A 170 -14.65 -5.06 10.40
C ALA A 170 -14.75 -5.13 11.93
N ALA A 171 -14.24 -6.22 12.52
CA ALA A 171 -14.11 -6.45 13.95
C ALA A 171 -12.86 -5.82 14.58
N GLY A 172 -12.03 -5.11 13.82
CA GLY A 172 -10.80 -4.47 14.30
C GLY A 172 -9.66 -5.46 14.56
N GLN A 173 -9.71 -6.65 13.97
CA GLN A 173 -8.64 -7.64 14.03
C GLN A 173 -7.62 -7.43 12.92
N THR A 174 -6.45 -8.05 13.06
CA THR A 174 -5.38 -8.04 12.05
C THR A 174 -5.21 -9.44 11.47
N PRO A 175 -5.78 -9.72 10.27
CA PRO A 175 -5.70 -11.04 9.67
C PRO A 175 -4.26 -11.40 9.26
N LYS A 176 -3.93 -12.70 9.31
CA LYS A 176 -2.60 -13.22 8.95
C LYS A 176 -2.26 -12.89 7.50
N THR A 177 -1.10 -12.29 7.26
CA THR A 177 -0.62 -11.97 5.91
C THR A 177 0.01 -13.20 5.23
N GLY A 178 0.07 -13.18 3.89
CA GLY A 178 0.65 -14.23 3.07
C GLY A 178 -0.35 -15.29 2.59
N PRO A 179 0.12 -16.51 2.27
CA PRO A 179 -0.70 -17.59 1.71
C PRO A 179 -1.74 -18.19 2.67
N TYR A 180 -2.93 -18.50 2.15
CA TYR A 180 -4.04 -19.12 2.89
C TYR A 180 -4.27 -20.61 2.59
N ASN A 181 -3.47 -21.23 1.72
CA ASN A 181 -3.59 -22.64 1.34
C ASN A 181 -2.69 -23.60 2.15
N GLY A 182 -2.01 -23.10 3.19
CA GLY A 182 -1.16 -23.89 4.08
C GLY A 182 0.34 -23.86 3.79
N ARG A 183 0.77 -23.25 2.66
CA ARG A 183 2.19 -22.93 2.44
C ARG A 183 2.59 -21.66 3.21
N PHE A 184 3.89 -21.40 3.29
CA PHE A 184 4.48 -20.28 4.01
C PHE A 184 4.74 -19.07 3.10
N THR A 185 5.34 -19.28 1.93
CA THR A 185 5.67 -18.22 0.97
C THR A 185 5.30 -18.64 -0.45
N SER A 186 6.28 -18.90 -1.32
CA SER A 186 6.07 -19.25 -2.73
C SER A 186 6.48 -20.68 -3.05
N GLU A 187 6.80 -21.49 -2.04
CA GLU A 187 7.15 -22.89 -2.25
C GLU A 187 5.96 -23.68 -2.84
N PRO A 188 6.24 -24.79 -3.55
CA PRO A 188 5.20 -25.71 -3.98
C PRO A 188 4.38 -26.21 -2.78
N LEU A 189 3.07 -26.38 -3.00
CA LEU A 189 2.21 -27.00 -2.00
C LEU A 189 2.69 -28.43 -1.75
N GLY A 190 2.88 -28.79 -0.47
CA GLY A 190 3.46 -30.08 -0.07
C GLY A 190 4.96 -30.05 0.25
N GLY A 191 5.62 -28.89 0.11
CA GLY A 191 6.99 -28.66 0.58
C GLY A 191 7.96 -28.21 -0.51
N ALA A 192 9.14 -27.77 -0.08
CA ALA A 192 10.18 -27.28 -0.98
C ALA A 192 10.76 -28.42 -1.84
N THR A 193 10.78 -28.23 -3.15
CA THR A 193 11.42 -29.15 -4.11
C THR A 193 12.79 -28.65 -4.59
N SER A 194 13.20 -27.47 -4.14
CA SER A 194 14.48 -26.82 -4.40
C SER A 194 15.05 -26.30 -3.09
N LEU A 195 16.36 -26.01 -3.07
CA LEU A 195 17.07 -25.56 -1.86
C LEU A 195 16.89 -26.53 -0.67
N THR A 196 16.85 -27.83 -0.95
CA THR A 196 16.62 -28.88 0.06
C THR A 196 17.89 -29.29 0.81
N ASP A 197 19.07 -28.90 0.31
CA ASP A 197 20.35 -29.22 0.94
C ASP A 197 20.65 -28.20 2.06
N PRO A 198 20.70 -28.64 3.33
CA PRO A 198 20.98 -27.75 4.46
C PRO A 198 22.34 -27.05 4.38
N SER A 199 23.30 -27.60 3.62
CA SER A 199 24.63 -27.01 3.48
C SER A 199 24.67 -25.75 2.62
N LEU A 200 23.60 -25.46 1.86
CA LEU A 200 23.50 -24.26 1.01
C LEU A 200 23.33 -22.97 1.81
N PHE A 201 22.94 -23.05 3.08
CA PHE A 201 22.78 -21.90 3.96
C PHE A 201 23.56 -22.11 5.25
N ASP A 202 24.61 -21.32 5.43
CA ASP A 202 25.48 -21.36 6.60
C ASP A 202 24.95 -20.55 7.80
N GLY A 203 23.73 -20.01 7.69
CA GLY A 203 23.14 -19.13 8.70
C GLY A 203 23.64 -17.69 8.65
N SER A 204 24.54 -17.34 7.72
CA SER A 204 25.04 -15.97 7.59
C SER A 204 23.97 -15.04 7.02
N LEU A 205 23.78 -13.89 7.66
CA LEU A 205 22.97 -12.80 7.13
C LEU A 205 23.85 -11.83 6.34
N ALA A 206 23.24 -11.13 5.37
CA ALA A 206 23.93 -10.06 4.67
C ALA A 206 24.42 -9.00 5.66
N GLN A 207 25.67 -8.56 5.48
CA GLN A 207 26.26 -7.53 6.34
C GLN A 207 25.52 -6.19 6.16
N PRO A 208 25.24 -5.44 7.24
CA PRO A 208 24.64 -4.12 7.13
C PRO A 208 25.53 -3.19 6.30
N ILE A 209 24.95 -2.52 5.30
CA ILE A 209 25.65 -1.49 4.52
C ILE A 209 25.28 -0.10 5.03
N LYS A 210 26.25 0.81 5.11
CA LYS A 210 25.98 2.23 5.37
C LYS A 210 25.46 2.87 4.09
N ILE A 211 24.22 3.34 4.09
CA ILE A 211 23.63 4.05 2.96
C ILE A 211 24.23 5.47 2.91
N PRO A 212 24.83 5.89 1.78
CA PRO A 212 25.33 7.26 1.63
C PRO A 212 24.22 8.28 1.92
N ASN A 213 24.53 9.30 2.72
CA ASN A 213 23.61 10.39 3.13
C ASN A 213 22.40 9.95 3.98
N ALA A 214 22.30 8.69 4.41
CA ALA A 214 21.29 8.34 5.42
C ALA A 214 21.69 9.00 6.75
N PRO A 215 20.75 9.70 7.44
CA PRO A 215 20.97 10.15 8.81
C PRO A 215 21.36 8.95 9.68
N GLU A 216 22.28 9.15 10.63
CA GLU A 216 22.60 8.12 11.61
C GLU A 216 21.31 7.72 12.33
N SER A 217 21.00 6.42 12.35
CA SER A 217 19.79 5.95 13.03
C SER A 217 19.97 6.20 14.53
N GLU A 218 19.24 7.16 15.08
CA GLU A 218 19.01 7.17 16.52
C GLU A 218 18.10 5.97 16.83
N THR A 219 18.67 4.97 17.51
CA THR A 219 18.07 3.75 18.07
C THR A 219 17.89 2.54 17.14
N ALA A 220 18.54 1.45 17.57
CA ALA A 220 18.26 0.05 17.24
C ALA A 220 17.23 -0.53 18.22
#